data_AF-A0A7J5X9R3-F1
#
_entry.id   AF-A0A7J5X9R3-F1
#
_cell.length_a   1.000
_cell.length_b   1.000
_cell.length_c   1.000
_cell.angle_alpha   90.00
_cell.angle_beta   90.00
_cell.angle_gamma   90.00
#
_symmetry.space_group_name_H-M   'P 1'
#
loop_
_entity.id
_entity.type
_entity.pdbx_description
1 polymer ?
#
loop_
_entity_poly.entity_id
_entity_poly.type
_entity_poly.pdbx_seq_one_letter_code
_entity_poly.pdbx_strand_id
1 'polypeptide(L)' 'MIRVNVTRKSCVYTLCATRPCHRGTCVAQSPSKFTCHCPEGYRGRHCETTLAIYREDVGLSFSSLFAICICFMALLVW' A
#
# COMPACT_ATOMS: atom_id res chain seq x y z
N MET A 1 20.39 11.17 -17.04
CA MET A 1 21.54 10.76 -17.86
C MET A 1 21.17 9.52 -18.66
N ILE A 2 21.37 9.55 -19.96
CA ILE A 2 21.00 8.45 -20.88
C ILE A 2 22.30 7.90 -21.47
N ARG A 3 22.52 6.60 -21.32
CA ARG A 3 23.66 5.90 -21.94
C ARG A 3 23.14 5.05 -23.08
N VAL A 4 23.68 5.26 -24.27
CA VAL A 4 23.35 4.48 -25.46
C VAL A 4 24.52 3.57 -25.79
N ASN A 5 24.27 2.29 -26.03
CA ASN A 5 25.31 1.35 -26.46
C ASN A 5 25.41 1.27 -28.00
N VAL A 6 26.40 0.52 -28.51
CA VAL A 6 26.62 0.29 -29.95
C VAL A 6 25.42 -0.34 -30.67
N THR A 7 24.57 -1.08 -29.95
CA THR A 7 23.32 -1.69 -30.46
C THR A 7 22.10 -0.77 -30.29
N ARG A 8 22.28 0.54 -30.09
CA ARG A 8 21.23 1.53 -29.79
C ARG A 8 20.33 1.22 -28.59
N LYS A 9 20.76 0.38 -27.65
CA LYS A 9 20.05 0.19 -26.39
C LYS A 9 20.28 1.42 -25.53
N SER A 10 19.19 2.02 -25.05
CA SER A 10 19.21 3.20 -24.20
C SER A 10 18.94 2.79 -22.75
N CYS A 11 19.94 2.94 -21.90
CA CYS A 11 19.80 2.78 -20.46
C CYS A 11 19.54 4.15 -19.84
N VAL A 12 18.41 4.29 -19.13
CA VAL A 12 18.06 5.51 -18.41
C VAL A 12 18.33 5.29 -16.94
N TYR A 13 19.27 6.05 -16.38
CA TYR A 13 19.51 6.00 -14.94
C TYR A 13 18.43 6.81 -14.22
N THR A 14 17.72 6.15 -13.30
CA THR A 14 16.67 6.75 -12.47
C THR A 14 17.01 6.61 -10.99
N LEU A 15 16.36 7.39 -10.14
CA LEU A 15 16.52 7.27 -8.68
C LEU A 15 16.10 5.90 -8.14
N CYS A 16 15.35 5.07 -8.90
CA CYS A 16 15.06 3.71 -8.46
C CYS A 16 16.27 2.77 -8.53
N ALA A 17 17.32 3.11 -9.30
CA ALA A 17 18.54 2.30 -9.40
C ALA A 17 19.29 2.18 -8.06
N THR A 18 19.19 3.19 -7.19
CA THR A 18 19.76 3.16 -5.83
C THR A 18 18.87 2.44 -4.82
N ARG A 19 17.74 1.87 -5.24
CA ARG A 19 16.75 1.16 -4.42
C ARG A 19 16.35 1.95 -3.16
N PRO A 20 15.79 3.17 -3.32
CA PRO A 20 15.46 4.04 -2.20
C PRO A 20 14.28 3.52 -1.36
N CYS A 21 13.39 2.70 -1.93
CA CYS A 21 12.26 2.11 -1.20
C CYS A 21 12.72 0.88 -0.40
N HIS A 22 12.43 0.83 0.90
CA HIS A 22 12.84 -0.28 1.76
C HIS A 22 11.98 -1.53 1.54
N ARG A 23 10.66 -1.37 1.61
CA ARG A 23 9.70 -2.49 1.64
C ARG A 23 8.61 -2.37 0.57
N GLY A 24 8.84 -1.56 -0.46
CA GLY A 24 7.87 -1.27 -1.50
C GLY A 24 8.45 -1.27 -2.90
N THR A 25 7.57 -1.12 -3.89
CA THR A 25 7.94 -1.09 -5.30
C THR A 25 8.32 0.33 -5.70
N CYS A 26 9.53 0.52 -6.22
CA CYS A 26 9.97 1.82 -6.73
C CYS A 26 9.51 2.03 -8.18
N VAL A 27 8.76 3.12 -8.42
CA VAL A 27 8.31 3.53 -9.75
C VAL A 27 8.98 4.85 -10.11
N ALA A 28 9.83 4.82 -11.14
CA ALA A 28 10.47 6.02 -11.66
C ALA A 28 9.52 6.74 -12.61
N GLN A 29 9.10 7.96 -12.25
CA GLN A 29 8.32 8.83 -13.14
C GLN A 29 9.23 9.63 -14.07
N SER A 30 10.43 9.96 -13.62
CA SER A 30 11.44 10.70 -14.38
C SER A 30 12.84 10.34 -13.86
N PRO A 31 13.94 10.73 -14.54
CA PRO A 31 15.29 10.44 -14.04
C PRO A 31 15.56 11.04 -12.66
N SER A 32 14.86 12.12 -12.27
CA SER A 32 14.98 12.79 -10.97
C SER A 32 13.80 12.54 -10.03
N LYS A 33 12.68 11.98 -10.52
CA LYS A 33 11.45 11.78 -9.74
C LYS A 33 11.08 10.31 -9.68
N PHE A 34 10.89 9.82 -8.47
CA PHE A 34 10.42 8.47 -8.19
C PHE A 34 9.29 8.49 -7.18
N THR A 35 8.58 7.38 -7.07
CA THR A 35 7.54 7.16 -6.07
C THR A 35 7.62 5.73 -5.59
N CYS A 36 7.55 5.55 -4.26
CA CYS A 36 7.46 4.23 -3.67
C CYS A 36 6.00 3.85 -3.50
N HIS A 37 5.60 2.72 -4.08
CA HIS A 37 4.34 2.06 -3.75
C HIS A 37 4.58 1.15 -2.56
N CYS A 38 4.09 1.58 -1.39
CA CYS A 38 4.21 0.82 -0.16
C CYS A 38 3.10 -0.24 -0.08
N PRO A 39 3.41 -1.46 0.38
CA PRO A 39 2.39 -2.47 0.68
C PRO A 39 1.59 -2.08 1.92
N GLU A 40 0.48 -2.77 2.15
CA GLU A 40 -0.36 -2.56 3.33
C GLU A 40 0.46 -2.68 4.62
N GLY A 41 0.19 -1.78 5.58
CA GLY A 41 0.97 -1.71 6.81
C GLY A 41 2.27 -0.93 6.71
N TYR A 42 2.56 -0.30 5.57
CA TYR A 42 3.75 0.54 5.41
C TYR A 42 3.41 1.88 4.76
N ARG A 43 4.07 2.95 5.22
CA ARG A 43 3.91 4.31 4.73
C ARG A 43 5.24 5.07 4.85
N GLY A 44 5.27 6.29 4.34
CA GLY A 44 6.45 7.14 4.29
C GLY A 44 6.92 7.31 2.85
N ARG A 45 7.94 8.15 2.64
CA ARG A 45 8.46 8.40 1.28
C ARG A 45 9.17 7.16 0.74
N HIS A 46 9.80 6.38 1.62
CA HIS A 46 10.60 5.19 1.31
C HIS A 46 10.00 3.91 1.90
N CYS A 47 8.74 3.96 2.35
CA CYS A 47 8.09 2.87 3.08
C CYS A 47 8.84 2.50 4.36
N GLU A 48 9.38 3.50 5.06
CA GLU A 48 10.15 3.38 6.28
C GLU A 48 9.27 3.23 7.54
N THR A 49 8.03 3.74 7.49
CA THR A 49 7.11 3.73 8.62
C THR A 49 6.20 2.51 8.55
N THR A 50 6.27 1.63 9.54
CA THR A 50 5.25 0.58 9.75
C THR A 50 4.00 1.20 10.36
N LEU A 51 2.87 1.05 9.67
CA LEU A 51 1.56 1.34 10.25
C LEU A 51 1.15 0.13 11.09
N ALA A 52 0.85 0.36 12.37
CA ALA A 52 0.09 -0.60 13.15
C ALA A 52 -1.32 -0.64 12.52
N ILE A 53 -1.53 -1.60 11.62
CA ILE A 53 -2.86 -1.83 11.06
C ILE A 53 -3.67 -2.42 12.20
N TYR A 54 -4.40 -1.58 12.94
CA TYR A 54 -5.56 -2.06 13.67
C TYR A 54 -6.60 -2.35 12.60
N ARG A 55 -6.51 -3.56 12.05
CA ARG A 55 -7.39 -4.00 10.98
C ARG A 55 -8.80 -3.99 11.53
N GLU A 56 -9.61 -2.99 11.15
CA GLU A 56 -11.04 -2.93 11.50
C GLU A 56 -11.83 -4.09 10.86
N ASP A 57 -11.19 -4.93 10.05
CA ASP A 57 -11.77 -6.13 9.43
C ASP A 57 -11.99 -7.32 10.40
N VAL A 58 -11.88 -7.11 11.72
CA VAL A 58 -12.31 -8.10 12.75
C VAL A 58 -13.33 -7.50 13.73
N GLY A 59 -14.00 -6.41 13.35
CA GLY A 59 -15.24 -6.01 14.00
C GLY A 59 -16.40 -6.44 13.14
N LEU A 60 -17.29 -7.33 13.63
CA LEU A 60 -18.67 -7.30 13.16
C LEU A 60 -19.10 -5.85 13.26
N SER A 61 -19.32 -5.19 12.12
CA SER A 61 -19.63 -3.76 12.09
C SER A 61 -20.69 -3.43 13.15
N PHE A 62 -20.64 -2.25 13.77
CA PHE A 62 -21.66 -1.84 14.75
C PHE A 62 -23.09 -2.06 14.20
N SER A 63 -23.24 -1.90 12.88
CA SER A 63 -24.45 -2.20 12.10
C SER A 63 -24.86 -3.68 12.16
N SER A 64 -23.89 -4.61 12.05
CA SER A 64 -24.12 -6.05 12.15
C SER A 64 -24.52 -6.47 13.57
N LEU A 65 -23.89 -5.91 14.61
CA LEU A 65 -24.23 -6.19 16.01
C LEU A 65 -25.66 -5.74 16.33
N PHE A 66 -26.06 -4.57 15.85
CA PHE A 66 -27.42 -4.06 16.04
C PHE A 66 -28.47 -4.95 15.35
N ALA A 67 -28.20 -5.40 14.12
CA ALA A 67 -29.07 -6.32 13.40
C ALA A 67 -29.22 -7.66 14.13
N ILE A 68 -28.13 -8.23 14.63
CA ILE A 68 -28.14 -9.49 15.39
C ILE A 68 -29.02 -9.36 16.65
N CYS A 69 -28.86 -8.27 17.41
CA CYS A 69 -29.67 -8.01 18.60
C CYS A 69 -31.16 -7.88 18.28
N ILE A 70 -31.52 -7.18 17.20
CA ILE A 70 -32.92 -7.04 16.77
C ILE A 70 -33.52 -8.42 16.41
N CYS A 71 -32.77 -9.25 15.69
CA CYS A 71 -33.22 -10.59 15.31
C CYS A 71 -33.48 -11.47 16.55
N PHE A 72 -32.59 -11.45 17.54
CA PHE A 72 -32.79 -12.20 18.78
C PHE A 72 -34.03 -11.73 19.56
N MET A 73 -34.24 -10.41 19.65
CA MET A 73 -35.43 -9.88 20.34
C MET A 73 -36.73 -10.26 19.62
N ALA A 74 -36.73 -10.29 18.29
CA ALA A 74 -37.89 -10.73 17.52
C ALA A 74 -38.20 -12.23 17.71
N LEU A 75 -37.16 -13.08 17.85
CA LEU A 75 -37.31 -14.52 18.07
C LEU A 75 -37.75 -14.89 19.48
N LEU A 76 -37.45 -14.06 20.49
CA LEU A 76 -37.84 -14.30 21.89
C LEU A 76 -39.25 -13.76 22.22
N VAL A 77 -39.82 -12.93 21.34
CA VAL A 77 -41.16 -12.32 21.50
C VAL A 77 -42.24 -13.12 20.75
N TRP A 78 -41.87 -14.19 20.03
CA TRP A 78 -42.81 -15.08 19.35
C TRP A 78 -42.85 -16.47 19.97
#